data_AF-A0A3S9B978-F1
#
_entry.id   AF-A0A3S9B978-F1
#
_cell.length_a   1.000
_cell.length_b   1.000
_cell.length_c   1.000
_cell.angle_alpha   90.00
_cell.angle_beta   90.00
_cell.angle_gamma   90.00
#
_symmetry.space_group_name_H-M   'P 1'
#
loop_
_entity.id
_entity.type
_entity.pdbx_description
1 polymer ?
#
loop_
_entity_poly.entity_id
_entity_poly.type
_entity_poly.pdbx_seq_one_letter_code
_entity_poly.pdbx_strand_id
1 'polypeptide(L)'
;MPYDWINLPSTMPGRWLPYSQMLNEFARELANSINGFTGDVRRLRAWSEIVQTLSNPEKLEVLREFIDPLSISAMIFPYAIKARFAFAVAHLSHQANRLRSDDWLDDLKVDHEIHFGMADAHAGGWRSYKRFKRAAEDINKRQFQEATGDFRNAYNHRFPPRMIIGITGIVKRHVPDDGSPPSYRIGGLPPLDLAVVVKLLKQERDRCYVTFDQFRDLVNEQTEAIAVDGD
;
A
#
# COMPACT_ATOMS: atom_id res chain seq x y z
N MET A 1 -9.92 -9.87 4.24
CA MET A 1 -9.95 -9.03 5.44
C MET A 1 -11.38 -8.97 5.92
N PRO A 2 -11.60 -9.19 7.22
CA PRO A 2 -12.94 -9.16 7.81
C PRO A 2 -13.50 -7.74 7.76
N TYR A 3 -14.81 -7.67 7.61
CA TYR A 3 -15.59 -6.45 7.84
C TYR A 3 -16.11 -6.47 9.27
N ASP A 4 -16.54 -5.30 9.75
CA ASP A 4 -17.32 -5.14 10.98
C ASP A 4 -16.70 -5.82 12.23
N TRP A 5 -15.37 -5.78 12.33
CA TRP A 5 -14.60 -6.27 13.48
C TRP A 5 -14.44 -5.23 14.59
N ILE A 6 -14.82 -3.99 14.31
CA ILE A 6 -14.76 -2.87 15.25
C ILE A 6 -15.82 -3.07 16.32
N ASN A 7 -15.42 -3.09 17.59
CA ASN A 7 -16.32 -3.18 18.72
C ASN A 7 -16.28 -1.87 19.51
N LEU A 8 -17.14 -0.92 19.13
CA LEU A 8 -17.29 0.35 19.85
C LEU A 8 -18.39 0.24 20.93
N PRO A 9 -18.30 1.02 22.02
CA PRO A 9 -19.35 1.06 23.04
C PRO A 9 -20.73 1.40 22.46
N SER A 10 -21.79 0.79 23.01
CA SER A 10 -23.18 1.02 22.58
C SER A 10 -23.68 2.44 22.80
N THR A 11 -23.05 3.17 23.73
CA THR A 11 -23.29 4.58 24.02
C THR A 11 -21.95 5.29 24.04
N MET A 12 -21.76 6.28 23.18
CA MET A 12 -20.51 7.06 23.10
C MET A 12 -20.80 8.56 23.31
N PRO A 13 -19.98 9.27 24.09
CA PRO A 13 -20.04 10.72 24.19
C PRO A 13 -19.88 11.38 22.82
N GLY A 14 -20.54 12.52 22.57
CA GLY A 14 -20.50 13.21 21.28
C GLY A 14 -19.09 13.54 20.77
N ARG A 15 -18.12 13.74 21.68
CA ARG A 15 -16.70 13.97 21.35
C ARG A 15 -16.05 12.80 20.57
N TRP A 16 -16.59 11.59 20.68
CA TRP A 16 -16.11 10.40 19.94
C TRP A 16 -16.56 10.36 18.48
N LEU A 17 -17.53 11.19 18.09
CA LEU A 17 -18.14 11.12 16.76
C LEU A 17 -17.10 11.20 15.62
N PRO A 18 -16.11 12.12 15.64
CA PRO A 18 -15.10 12.14 14.58
C PRO A 18 -14.28 10.85 14.53
N TYR A 19 -13.84 10.34 15.68
CA TYR A 19 -13.05 9.11 15.76
C TYR A 19 -13.83 7.90 15.23
N SER A 20 -15.09 7.73 15.66
CA SER A 20 -15.89 6.57 15.28
C SER A 20 -16.28 6.57 13.81
N GLN A 21 -16.57 7.74 13.22
CA GLN A 21 -16.85 7.86 11.79
C GLN A 21 -15.61 7.54 10.96
N MET A 22 -14.46 8.16 11.29
CA MET A 22 -13.19 7.88 10.63
C MET A 22 -12.81 6.39 10.73
N LEU A 23 -12.93 5.79 11.91
CA LEU A 23 -12.57 4.39 12.12
C LEU A 23 -13.42 3.45 11.25
N ASN A 24 -14.74 3.66 11.22
CA ASN A 24 -15.64 2.85 10.42
C ASN A 24 -15.35 2.96 8.92
N GLU A 25 -15.14 4.17 8.42
CA GLU A 25 -14.80 4.40 7.01
C GLU A 25 -13.43 3.79 6.66
N PHE A 26 -12.39 4.15 7.40
CA PHE A 26 -11.02 3.75 7.10
C PHE A 26 -10.84 2.23 7.19
N ALA A 27 -11.40 1.58 8.21
CA ALA A 27 -11.31 0.13 8.34
C ALA A 27 -11.99 -0.60 7.17
N ARG A 28 -13.16 -0.10 6.74
CA ARG A 28 -13.89 -0.67 5.61
C ARG A 28 -13.15 -0.46 4.30
N GLU A 29 -12.61 0.73 4.06
CA GLU A 29 -11.85 1.03 2.84
C GLU A 29 -10.51 0.29 2.76
N LEU A 30 -9.82 0.11 3.88
CA LEU A 30 -8.63 -0.74 3.97
C LEU A 30 -8.98 -2.21 3.68
N ALA A 31 -10.05 -2.73 4.28
CA ALA A 31 -10.52 -4.09 4.03
C ALA A 31 -10.91 -4.29 2.55
N ASN A 32 -11.66 -3.35 1.97
CA ASN A 32 -12.03 -3.33 0.55
C ASN A 32 -10.80 -3.35 -0.35
N SER A 33 -9.83 -2.48 -0.09
CA SER A 33 -8.59 -2.39 -0.87
C SER A 33 -7.81 -3.71 -0.85
N ILE A 34 -7.66 -4.31 0.32
CA ILE A 34 -6.90 -5.56 0.49
C ILE A 34 -7.66 -6.75 -0.12
N ASN A 35 -8.99 -6.78 0.00
CA ASN A 35 -9.83 -7.82 -0.62
C ASN A 35 -9.80 -7.72 -2.15
N GLY A 36 -9.89 -6.50 -2.70
CA GLY A 36 -9.72 -6.23 -4.13
C GLY A 36 -8.36 -6.72 -4.63
N PHE A 37 -7.28 -6.30 -3.97
CA PHE A 37 -5.93 -6.73 -4.30
C PHE A 37 -5.75 -8.25 -4.22
N THR A 38 -6.38 -8.90 -3.23
CA THR A 38 -6.40 -10.37 -3.14
C THR A 38 -7.07 -11.02 -4.34
N GLY A 39 -8.18 -10.44 -4.81
CA GLY A 39 -8.86 -10.85 -6.04
C GLY A 39 -7.95 -10.71 -7.25
N ASP A 40 -7.26 -9.59 -7.39
CA ASP A 40 -6.38 -9.31 -8.52
C ASP A 40 -5.21 -10.30 -8.58
N VAL A 41 -4.57 -10.58 -7.43
CA VAL A 41 -3.49 -11.59 -7.33
C VAL A 41 -3.97 -12.97 -7.78
N ARG A 42 -5.21 -13.36 -7.42
CA ARG A 42 -5.77 -14.66 -7.84
C ARG A 42 -6.02 -14.71 -9.35
N ARG A 43 -6.55 -13.63 -9.92
CA ARG A 43 -6.80 -13.53 -11.37
C ARG A 43 -5.49 -13.55 -12.16
N LEU A 44 -4.48 -12.80 -11.72
CA LEU A 44 -3.16 -12.80 -12.35
C LEU A 44 -2.48 -14.17 -12.26
N ARG A 45 -2.67 -14.92 -11.16
CA ARG A 45 -2.19 -16.30 -11.07
C ARG A 45 -2.83 -17.19 -12.13
N ALA A 46 -4.15 -17.12 -12.31
CA ALA A 46 -4.82 -17.88 -13.38
C ALA A 46 -4.28 -17.49 -14.77
N TRP A 47 -4.10 -16.20 -15.04
CA TRP A 47 -3.47 -15.74 -16.27
C TRP A 47 -2.03 -16.24 -16.44
N SER A 48 -1.25 -16.34 -15.36
CA SER A 48 0.14 -16.83 -15.42
C SER A 48 0.24 -18.29 -15.86
N GLU A 49 -0.79 -19.09 -15.63
CA GLU A 49 -0.87 -20.49 -16.08
C GLU A 49 -1.30 -20.56 -17.55
N ILE A 50 -2.34 -19.81 -17.93
CA ILE A 50 -2.90 -19.80 -19.29
C ILE A 50 -1.91 -19.22 -20.30
N VAL A 51 -1.25 -18.11 -19.95
CA VAL A 51 -0.42 -17.38 -20.93
C VAL A 51 0.79 -18.17 -21.42
N GLN A 52 1.22 -19.19 -20.67
CA GLN A 52 2.32 -20.06 -21.07
C GLN A 52 1.97 -20.94 -22.27
N THR A 53 0.68 -21.25 -22.48
CA THR A 53 0.21 -22.10 -23.58
C THR A 53 -0.06 -21.33 -24.87
N LEU A 54 0.00 -20.00 -24.83
CA LEU A 54 -0.34 -19.12 -25.94
C LEU A 54 0.87 -18.83 -26.83
N SER A 55 0.61 -18.68 -28.13
CA SER A 55 1.57 -18.14 -29.09
C SER A 55 1.85 -16.65 -28.83
N ASN A 56 2.91 -16.09 -29.43
CA ASN A 56 3.22 -14.67 -29.24
C ASN A 56 2.13 -13.70 -29.73
N PRO A 57 1.45 -13.92 -30.88
CA PRO A 57 0.30 -13.11 -31.28
C PRO A 57 -0.84 -13.15 -30.25
N GLU A 58 -1.23 -14.34 -29.80
CA GLU A 58 -2.29 -14.51 -28.78
C GLU A 58 -1.90 -13.85 -27.46
N LYS A 59 -0.62 -13.98 -27.05
CA LYS A 59 -0.08 -13.27 -25.88
C LYS A 59 -0.28 -11.77 -26.00
N LEU A 60 0.01 -11.18 -27.15
CA LEU A 60 -0.15 -9.74 -27.36
C LEU A 60 -1.63 -9.30 -27.28
N GLU A 61 -2.55 -10.10 -27.78
CA GLU A 61 -3.99 -9.84 -27.71
C GLU A 61 -4.49 -9.88 -26.26
N VAL A 62 -4.23 -10.98 -25.55
CA VAL A 62 -4.69 -11.12 -24.15
C VAL A 62 -3.97 -10.15 -23.21
N LEU A 63 -2.72 -9.81 -23.52
CA LEU A 63 -1.93 -8.86 -22.76
C LEU A 63 -2.63 -7.50 -22.73
N ARG A 64 -2.99 -6.97 -23.90
CA ARG A 64 -3.58 -5.64 -24.03
C ARG A 64 -4.95 -5.55 -23.37
N GLU A 65 -5.80 -6.55 -23.59
CA GLU A 65 -7.20 -6.49 -23.15
C GLU A 65 -7.37 -6.87 -21.69
N PHE A 66 -6.64 -7.88 -21.21
CA PHE A 66 -6.94 -8.50 -19.91
C PHE A 66 -5.80 -8.38 -18.90
N ILE A 67 -4.55 -8.60 -19.31
CA ILE A 67 -3.44 -8.74 -18.35
C ILE A 67 -2.85 -7.38 -17.97
N ASP A 68 -2.62 -6.47 -18.92
CA ASP A 68 -2.03 -5.16 -18.65
C ASP A 68 -2.91 -4.33 -17.69
N PRO A 69 -4.22 -4.14 -17.92
CA PRO A 69 -5.05 -3.36 -16.99
C PRO A 69 -5.04 -3.93 -15.57
N LEU A 70 -5.10 -5.26 -15.46
CA LEU A 70 -5.10 -5.96 -14.18
C LEU A 70 -3.74 -5.89 -13.48
N SER A 71 -2.66 -6.13 -14.21
CA SER A 71 -1.29 -6.15 -13.66
C SER A 71 -0.84 -4.76 -13.25
N ILE A 72 -1.14 -3.72 -14.04
CA ILE A 72 -0.82 -2.32 -13.69
C ILE A 72 -1.48 -1.97 -12.35
N SER A 73 -2.78 -2.24 -12.20
CA SER A 73 -3.52 -1.99 -10.97
C SER A 73 -2.88 -2.73 -9.78
N ALA A 74 -2.65 -4.04 -9.94
CA ALA A 74 -2.09 -4.88 -8.88
C ALA A 74 -0.65 -4.46 -8.48
N MET A 75 0.14 -3.93 -9.41
CA MET A 75 1.52 -3.48 -9.15
C MET A 75 1.59 -2.14 -8.42
N ILE A 76 0.57 -1.28 -8.57
CA ILE A 76 0.49 0.02 -7.91
C ILE A 76 -0.09 -0.12 -6.49
N PHE A 77 -1.02 -1.05 -6.29
CA PHE A 77 -1.78 -1.17 -5.05
C PHE A 77 -0.98 -1.39 -3.76
N PRO A 78 0.14 -2.14 -3.71
CA PRO A 78 0.91 -2.28 -2.47
C PRO A 78 1.29 -0.92 -1.86
N TYR A 79 1.81 0.00 -2.68
CA TYR A 79 2.13 1.35 -2.22
C TYR A 79 0.89 2.14 -1.80
N ALA A 80 -0.21 2.05 -2.58
CA ALA A 80 -1.45 2.75 -2.26
C ALA A 80 -2.06 2.28 -0.94
N ILE A 81 -2.09 0.98 -0.68
CA ILE A 81 -2.57 0.39 0.58
C ILE A 81 -1.69 0.86 1.74
N LYS A 82 -0.37 0.83 1.57
CA LYS A 82 0.59 1.36 2.54
C LYS A 82 0.29 2.83 2.86
N ALA A 83 0.11 3.68 1.85
CA ALA A 83 -0.21 5.10 2.05
C ALA A 83 -1.56 5.29 2.78
N ARG A 84 -2.59 4.52 2.44
CA ARG A 84 -3.91 4.54 3.12
C ARG A 84 -3.79 4.14 4.60
N PHE A 85 -2.93 3.18 4.92
CA PHE A 85 -2.63 2.82 6.31
C PHE A 85 -2.00 3.98 7.09
N ALA A 86 -1.02 4.69 6.51
CA ALA A 86 -0.43 5.86 7.16
C ALA A 86 -1.46 6.97 7.38
N PHE A 87 -2.31 7.22 6.38
CA PHE A 87 -3.40 8.19 6.49
C PHE A 87 -4.34 7.84 7.65
N ALA A 88 -4.85 6.61 7.67
CA ALA A 88 -5.76 6.15 8.71
C ALA A 88 -5.13 6.23 10.10
N VAL A 89 -3.88 5.78 10.25
CA VAL A 89 -3.20 5.76 11.56
C VAL A 89 -2.86 7.17 12.04
N ALA A 90 -2.45 8.09 11.16
CA ALA A 90 -2.21 9.47 11.55
C ALA A 90 -3.47 10.12 12.12
N HIS A 91 -4.58 10.03 11.38
CA HIS A 91 -5.89 10.59 11.78
C HIS A 91 -6.44 9.96 13.06
N LEU A 92 -6.49 8.63 13.13
CA LEU A 92 -7.04 7.93 14.29
C LEU A 92 -6.19 8.17 15.54
N SER A 93 -4.86 8.12 15.43
CA SER A 93 -4.00 8.33 16.59
C SER A 93 -4.05 9.77 17.08
N HIS A 94 -4.09 10.74 16.15
CA HIS A 94 -4.29 12.15 16.50
C HIS A 94 -5.60 12.34 17.27
N GLN A 95 -6.71 11.83 16.75
CA GLN A 95 -8.02 12.00 17.38
C GLN A 95 -8.11 11.22 18.71
N ALA A 96 -7.49 10.04 18.81
CA ALA A 96 -7.42 9.31 20.07
C ALA A 96 -6.62 10.10 21.13
N ASN A 97 -5.49 10.71 20.77
CA ASN A 97 -4.72 11.54 21.70
C ASN A 97 -5.53 12.76 22.18
N ARG A 98 -6.24 13.43 21.26
CA ARG A 98 -7.18 14.52 21.60
C ARG A 98 -8.28 14.12 22.56
N LEU A 99 -8.75 12.87 22.49
CA LEU A 99 -9.78 12.36 23.40
C LEU A 99 -9.24 12.05 24.80
N ARG A 100 -7.93 11.83 24.94
CA ARG A 100 -7.26 11.51 26.21
C ARG A 100 -6.66 12.73 26.91
N SER A 101 -6.42 13.81 26.18
CA SER A 101 -5.75 15.00 26.70
C SER A 101 -6.36 16.25 26.08
N ASP A 102 -6.99 17.08 26.91
CA ASP A 102 -7.56 18.36 26.48
C ASP A 102 -6.47 19.35 26.00
N ASP A 103 -5.24 19.20 26.49
CA ASP A 103 -4.07 20.02 26.09
C ASP A 103 -3.39 19.51 24.79
N TRP A 104 -3.96 18.51 24.11
CA TRP A 104 -3.36 18.00 22.88
C TRP A 104 -3.43 19.04 21.78
N LEU A 105 -2.26 19.43 21.25
CA LEU A 105 -2.16 20.39 20.16
C LEU A 105 -2.68 19.80 18.85
N ASP A 106 -3.54 20.55 18.17
CA ASP A 106 -3.97 20.20 16.82
C ASP A 106 -2.94 20.64 15.77
N ASP A 107 -1.97 19.78 15.49
CA ASP A 107 -0.87 20.00 14.54
C ASP A 107 -0.89 19.04 13.35
N LEU A 108 -2.00 18.31 13.16
CA LEU A 108 -2.16 17.41 12.02
C LEU A 108 -2.19 18.23 10.71
N LYS A 109 -1.37 17.81 9.75
CA LYS A 109 -1.28 18.48 8.44
C LYS A 109 -2.52 18.23 7.59
N VAL A 110 -2.69 19.08 6.58
CA VAL A 110 -3.72 18.90 5.56
C VAL A 110 -3.55 17.55 4.84
N ASP A 111 -4.66 16.94 4.43
CA ASP A 111 -4.71 15.52 4.03
C ASP A 111 -3.67 15.08 3.00
N HIS A 112 -3.37 15.92 2.00
CA HIS A 112 -2.42 15.58 0.94
C HIS A 112 -0.94 15.60 1.40
N GLU A 113 -0.66 16.13 2.58
CA GLU A 113 0.65 16.11 3.23
C GLU A 113 0.79 14.95 4.22
N ILE A 114 -0.28 14.17 4.46
CA ILE A 114 -0.23 13.05 5.40
C ILE A 114 0.52 11.86 4.79
N HIS A 115 1.70 11.61 5.33
CA HIS A 115 2.57 10.50 4.97
C HIS A 115 2.99 9.70 6.21
N PHE A 116 3.79 8.63 6.05
CA PHE A 116 4.24 7.79 7.17
C PHE A 116 4.91 8.58 8.32
N GLY A 117 5.67 9.63 8.02
CA GLY A 117 6.24 10.51 9.05
C GLY A 117 5.20 11.24 9.92
N MET A 118 3.99 11.52 9.40
CA MET A 118 2.90 12.08 10.21
C MET A 118 2.28 11.01 11.11
N ALA A 119 2.14 9.77 10.62
CA ALA A 119 1.75 8.65 11.47
C ALA A 119 2.75 8.45 12.62
N ASP A 120 4.05 8.61 12.37
CA ASP A 120 5.07 8.52 13.42
C ASP A 120 4.86 9.57 14.53
N ALA A 121 4.58 10.81 14.15
CA ALA A 121 4.40 11.91 15.08
C ALA A 121 3.21 11.70 16.04
N HIS A 122 2.08 11.20 15.53
CA HIS A 122 0.86 11.07 16.34
C HIS A 122 0.67 9.67 16.94
N ALA A 123 1.21 8.63 16.31
CA ALA A 123 1.03 7.25 16.76
C ALA A 123 2.19 6.73 17.62
N GLY A 124 3.32 7.46 17.69
CA GLY A 124 4.53 7.01 18.38
C GLY A 124 4.36 6.67 19.87
N GLY A 125 3.39 7.27 20.55
CA GLY A 125 3.07 6.99 21.95
C GLY A 125 2.32 5.68 22.21
N TRP A 126 1.75 5.06 21.18
CA TRP A 126 0.96 3.83 21.29
C TRP A 126 1.86 2.59 21.21
N ARG A 127 1.69 1.66 22.14
CA ARG A 127 2.58 0.48 22.26
C ARG A 127 2.51 -0.41 21.03
N SER A 128 1.33 -0.58 20.45
CA SER A 128 1.11 -1.42 19.27
C SER A 128 1.62 -0.77 17.98
N TYR A 129 1.87 0.55 17.99
CA TYR A 129 2.33 1.27 16.80
C TYR A 129 3.66 0.75 16.27
N LYS A 130 4.60 0.39 17.14
CA LYS A 130 5.91 -0.13 16.70
C LYS A 130 5.80 -1.40 15.84
N ARG A 131 4.86 -2.29 16.17
CA ARG A 131 4.62 -3.50 15.38
C ARG A 131 3.90 -3.19 14.07
N PHE A 132 2.89 -2.33 14.11
CA PHE A 132 2.22 -1.83 12.92
C PHE A 132 3.20 -1.17 11.94
N LYS A 133 4.03 -0.23 12.42
CA LYS A 133 5.01 0.49 11.61
C LYS A 133 5.92 -0.47 10.87
N ARG A 134 6.51 -1.43 11.58
CA ARG A 134 7.39 -2.44 10.98
C ARG A 134 6.68 -3.23 9.88
N ALA A 135 5.46 -3.70 10.14
CA ALA A 135 4.68 -4.45 9.14
C ALA A 135 4.36 -3.60 7.91
N ALA A 136 3.97 -2.34 8.11
CA ALA A 136 3.63 -1.43 7.03
C ALA A 136 4.86 -0.98 6.22
N GLU A 137 6.02 -0.82 6.85
CA GLU A 137 7.28 -0.50 6.18
C GLU A 137 7.73 -1.62 5.23
N ASP A 138 7.43 -2.87 5.58
CA ASP A 138 7.71 -4.04 4.74
C ASP A 138 6.89 -4.06 3.45
N ILE A 139 5.73 -3.38 3.39
CA ILE A 139 4.94 -3.25 2.15
C ILE A 139 5.67 -2.34 1.15
N ASN A 140 5.70 -2.78 -0.11
CA ASN A 140 6.34 -2.10 -1.24
C ASN A 140 7.78 -1.68 -0.92
N LYS A 141 8.52 -2.52 -0.18
CA LYS A 141 9.91 -2.23 0.18
C LYS A 141 10.83 -2.33 -1.03
N ARG A 142 12.06 -1.84 -0.88
CA ARG A 142 13.07 -1.79 -1.94
C ARG A 142 13.23 -3.10 -2.72
N GLN A 143 13.18 -4.25 -2.04
CA GLN A 143 13.24 -5.56 -2.69
C GLN A 143 12.13 -5.77 -3.73
N PHE A 144 10.88 -5.41 -3.41
CA PHE A 144 9.76 -5.50 -4.35
C PHE A 144 9.93 -4.49 -5.50
N GLN A 145 10.34 -3.25 -5.17
CA GLN A 145 10.59 -2.21 -6.17
C GLN A 145 11.67 -2.66 -7.17
N GLU A 146 12.84 -3.09 -6.71
CA GLU A 146 13.94 -3.55 -7.56
C GLU A 146 13.54 -4.75 -8.41
N ALA A 147 12.87 -5.75 -7.82
CA ALA A 147 12.43 -6.95 -8.53
C ALA A 147 11.37 -6.68 -9.61
N THR A 148 10.73 -5.50 -9.56
CA THR A 148 9.68 -5.09 -10.51
C THR A 148 10.12 -3.94 -11.41
N GLY A 149 11.41 -3.55 -11.37
CA GLY A 149 11.92 -2.43 -12.16
C GLY A 149 11.36 -1.08 -11.72
N ASP A 150 11.06 -0.95 -10.43
CA ASP A 150 10.44 0.22 -9.80
C ASP A 150 9.13 0.62 -10.51
N PHE A 151 8.29 -0.39 -10.77
CA PHE A 151 7.17 -0.30 -11.70
C PHE A 151 6.25 0.89 -11.43
N ARG A 152 5.82 1.09 -10.18
CA ARG A 152 4.91 2.20 -9.82
C ARG A 152 5.52 3.56 -10.11
N ASN A 153 6.78 3.76 -9.77
CA ASN A 153 7.48 5.02 -10.02
C ASN A 153 7.69 5.24 -11.52
N ALA A 154 8.11 4.19 -12.23
CA ALA A 154 8.27 4.22 -13.67
C ALA A 154 6.93 4.44 -14.41
N TYR A 155 5.83 3.90 -13.92
CA TYR A 155 4.49 4.10 -14.49
C TYR A 155 4.04 5.56 -14.40
N ASN A 156 4.30 6.21 -13.27
CA ASN A 156 3.88 7.60 -13.05
C ASN A 156 4.82 8.63 -13.72
N HIS A 157 6.11 8.32 -13.83
CA HIS A 157 7.11 9.33 -14.19
C HIS A 157 7.96 8.98 -15.41
N ARG A 158 7.88 7.75 -15.94
CA ARG A 158 8.72 7.23 -17.04
C ARG A 158 7.94 6.20 -17.88
N PHE A 159 8.63 5.16 -18.37
CA PHE A 159 8.05 4.00 -19.02
C PHE A 159 8.43 2.74 -18.23
N PRO A 160 7.46 1.99 -17.68
CA PRO A 160 7.76 0.78 -16.93
C PRO A 160 8.19 -0.37 -17.86
N PRO A 161 8.80 -1.45 -17.31
CA PRO A 161 8.91 -2.72 -18.01
C PRO A 161 7.55 -3.19 -18.55
N ARG A 162 7.53 -3.85 -19.72
CA ARG A 162 6.31 -4.53 -20.20
C ARG A 162 6.06 -5.80 -19.38
N MET A 163 4.81 -6.27 -19.36
CA MET A 163 4.50 -7.61 -18.86
C MET A 163 4.63 -8.61 -20.00
N ILE A 164 5.19 -9.79 -19.73
CA ILE A 164 5.25 -10.97 -20.62
C ILE A 164 6.11 -10.81 -21.88
N ILE A 165 5.81 -9.84 -22.73
CA ILE A 165 6.47 -9.63 -24.03
C ILE A 165 6.68 -8.14 -24.30
N GLY A 166 7.75 -7.83 -25.03
CA GLY A 166 8.12 -6.47 -25.43
C GLY A 166 9.25 -5.89 -24.59
N ILE A 167 9.87 -4.83 -25.11
CA ILE A 167 11.04 -4.18 -24.53
C ILE A 167 10.72 -2.69 -24.36
N THR A 168 11.11 -2.09 -23.23
CA THR A 168 10.97 -0.64 -22.97
C THR A 168 12.30 -0.02 -22.57
N GLY A 169 12.39 1.32 -22.52
CA GLY A 169 13.57 2.00 -21.99
C GLY A 169 14.87 1.71 -22.74
N ILE A 170 14.79 1.59 -24.08
CA ILE A 170 15.92 1.26 -24.96
C ILE A 170 17.10 2.21 -24.75
N VAL A 171 16.83 3.49 -24.51
CA VAL A 171 17.83 4.52 -24.29
C VAL A 171 17.78 4.98 -22.84
N LYS A 172 18.92 4.95 -22.15
CA LYS A 172 19.08 5.46 -20.78
C LYS A 172 20.21 6.47 -20.74
N ARG A 173 19.97 7.62 -20.12
CA ARG A 173 21.00 8.62 -19.83
C ARG A 173 21.74 8.24 -18.54
N HIS A 174 23.06 8.20 -18.58
CA HIS A 174 23.95 8.00 -17.44
C HIS A 174 24.68 9.31 -17.15
N VAL A 175 24.54 9.80 -15.93
CA VAL A 175 25.27 10.98 -15.42
C VAL A 175 26.22 10.46 -14.36
N PRO A 176 27.54 10.42 -14.64
CA PRO A 176 28.54 10.04 -13.65
C PRO A 176 28.60 11.06 -12.49
N ASP A 177 28.82 10.59 -11.27
CA ASP A 177 29.01 11.45 -10.09
C ASP A 177 30.42 12.08 -10.03
N ASP A 178 31.34 11.64 -10.89
CA ASP A 178 32.73 12.09 -10.96
C ASP A 178 32.96 13.35 -11.81
N GLY A 179 31.86 13.98 -12.30
CA GLY A 179 31.91 15.17 -13.14
C GLY A 179 32.17 14.90 -14.63
N SER A 180 32.32 13.63 -15.02
CA SER A 180 32.45 13.27 -16.44
C SER A 180 31.18 13.61 -17.24
N PRO A 181 31.31 13.87 -18.56
CA PRO A 181 30.16 14.19 -19.40
C PRO A 181 29.07 13.11 -19.35
N PRO A 182 27.78 13.49 -19.40
CA PRO A 182 26.68 12.54 -19.51
C PRO A 182 26.82 11.67 -20.76
N SER A 183 26.48 10.38 -20.64
CA SER A 183 26.48 9.43 -21.75
C SER A 183 25.11 8.78 -21.92
N TYR A 184 24.87 8.18 -23.08
CA TYR A 184 23.68 7.37 -23.34
C TYR A 184 24.07 5.91 -23.46
N ARG A 185 23.33 5.03 -22.77
CA ARG A 185 23.42 3.58 -22.89
C ARG A 185 22.23 3.08 -23.70
N ILE A 186 22.49 2.19 -24.64
CA ILE A 186 21.48 1.51 -25.43
C ILE A 186 21.36 0.08 -24.90
N GLY A 187 20.20 -0.26 -24.37
CA GLY A 187 19.94 -1.54 -23.71
C GLY A 187 18.58 -1.47 -23.02
N GLY A 188 17.58 -2.04 -23.69
CA GLY A 188 16.21 -2.02 -23.18
C GLY A 188 16.02 -2.87 -21.92
N LEU A 189 14.90 -2.65 -21.26
CA LEU A 189 14.42 -3.47 -20.15
C LEU A 189 13.64 -4.67 -20.73
N PRO A 190 14.00 -5.91 -20.37
CA PRO A 190 13.22 -7.07 -20.74
C PRO A 190 11.84 -7.00 -20.07
N PRO A 191 10.84 -7.73 -20.61
CA PRO A 191 9.53 -7.80 -19.99
C PRO A 191 9.62 -8.54 -18.65
N LEU A 192 8.72 -8.20 -17.73
CA LEU A 192 8.53 -8.91 -16.49
C LEU A 192 7.82 -10.23 -16.75
N ASP A 193 8.34 -11.30 -16.14
CA ASP A 193 7.69 -12.60 -16.13
C ASP A 193 6.45 -12.57 -15.22
N LEU A 194 5.28 -12.94 -15.76
CA LEU A 194 4.02 -12.85 -15.02
C LEU A 194 4.00 -13.78 -13.81
N ALA A 195 4.60 -14.97 -13.88
CA ALA A 195 4.63 -15.90 -12.75
C ALA A 195 5.52 -15.38 -11.61
N VAL A 196 6.64 -14.73 -11.95
CA VAL A 196 7.49 -14.02 -10.98
C VAL A 196 6.73 -12.87 -10.33
N VAL A 197 6.06 -12.04 -11.14
CA VAL A 197 5.25 -10.92 -10.62
C VAL A 197 4.15 -11.42 -9.68
N VAL A 198 3.41 -12.47 -10.04
CA VAL A 198 2.38 -13.08 -9.19
C VAL A 198 2.96 -13.54 -7.85
N LYS A 199 4.14 -14.15 -7.85
CA LYS A 199 4.83 -14.57 -6.61
C LYS A 199 5.14 -13.37 -5.72
N LEU A 200 5.65 -12.28 -6.29
CA LEU A 200 5.97 -11.05 -5.57
C LEU A 200 4.70 -10.38 -5.02
N LEU A 201 3.64 -10.26 -5.83
CA LEU A 201 2.37 -9.68 -5.40
C LEU A 201 1.68 -10.50 -4.32
N LYS A 202 1.82 -11.83 -4.35
CA LYS A 202 1.35 -12.70 -3.26
C LYS A 202 2.04 -12.35 -1.93
N GLN A 203 3.35 -12.10 -1.94
CA GLN A 203 4.08 -11.69 -0.74
C GLN A 203 3.61 -10.33 -0.23
N GLU A 204 3.42 -9.36 -1.14
CA GLU A 204 2.90 -8.03 -0.76
C GLU A 204 1.48 -8.12 -0.19
N ARG A 205 0.62 -8.98 -0.74
CA ARG A 205 -0.72 -9.24 -0.20
C ARG A 205 -0.64 -9.81 1.21
N ASP A 206 0.23 -10.78 1.44
CA ASP A 206 0.39 -11.40 2.76
C ASP A 206 0.92 -10.37 3.78
N ARG A 207 1.81 -9.45 3.36
CA ARG A 207 2.21 -8.30 4.18
C ARG A 207 1.05 -7.36 4.49
N CYS A 208 0.16 -7.10 3.52
CA CYS A 208 -1.04 -6.30 3.76
C CYS A 208 -1.95 -6.93 4.81
N TYR A 209 -2.08 -8.26 4.84
CA TYR A 209 -2.84 -8.96 5.87
C TYR A 209 -2.23 -8.77 7.25
N VAL A 210 -0.92 -8.98 7.37
CA VAL A 210 -0.19 -8.79 8.63
C VAL A 210 -0.32 -7.35 9.13
N THR A 211 -0.16 -6.37 8.23
CA THR A 211 -0.32 -4.96 8.58
C THR A 211 -1.74 -4.62 9.01
N PHE A 212 -2.76 -5.22 8.38
CA PHE A 212 -4.15 -5.05 8.81
C PHE A 212 -4.38 -5.61 10.21
N ASP A 213 -3.81 -6.77 10.54
CA ASP A 213 -3.90 -7.33 11.88
C ASP A 213 -3.25 -6.40 12.92
N GLN A 214 -2.06 -5.86 12.63
CA GLN A 214 -1.41 -4.89 13.52
C GLN A 214 -2.14 -3.55 13.63
N PHE A 215 -2.85 -3.14 12.56
CA PHE A 215 -3.73 -1.98 12.59
C PHE A 215 -4.90 -2.22 13.56
N ARG A 216 -5.51 -3.41 13.55
CA ARG A 216 -6.57 -3.75 14.52
C ARG A 216 -6.06 -3.71 15.97
N ASP A 217 -4.87 -4.24 16.23
CA ASP A 217 -4.26 -4.18 17.57
C ASP A 217 -4.10 -2.73 18.05
N LEU A 218 -3.65 -1.84 17.16
CA LEU A 218 -3.50 -0.42 17.46
C LEU A 218 -4.85 0.26 17.71
N VAL A 219 -5.87 -0.03 16.90
CA VAL A 219 -7.23 0.49 17.09
C VAL A 219 -7.81 0.00 18.42
N ASN A 220 -7.67 -1.28 18.75
CA ASN A 220 -8.17 -1.82 20.01
C ASN A 220 -7.53 -1.12 21.20
N GLU A 221 -6.20 -0.97 21.19
CA GLU A 221 -5.47 -0.22 22.23
C GLU A 221 -5.99 1.23 22.36
N GLN A 222 -6.24 1.90 21.23
CA GLN A 222 -6.80 3.25 21.22
C GLN A 222 -8.18 3.27 21.85
N THR A 223 -9.11 2.43 21.36
CA THR A 223 -10.50 2.37 21.84
C THR A 223 -10.60 2.04 23.32
N GLU A 224 -9.74 1.14 23.83
CA GLU A 224 -9.66 0.82 25.26
C GLU A 224 -9.19 2.02 26.07
N ALA A 225 -8.14 2.73 25.62
CA ALA A 225 -7.60 3.87 26.34
C ALA A 225 -8.58 5.05 26.40
N ILE A 226 -9.25 5.38 25.29
CA ILE A 226 -10.22 6.48 25.26
C ILE A 226 -11.51 6.16 26.03
N ALA A 227 -11.86 4.87 26.19
CA ALA A 227 -13.00 4.44 27.00
C ALA A 227 -12.77 4.67 28.50
N VAL A 228 -11.55 4.40 28.98
CA VAL A 228 -11.19 4.60 30.39
C VAL A 228 -11.11 6.08 30.76
N ASP A 229 -10.62 6.93 29.86
CA ASP A 229 -10.50 8.38 30.06
C ASP A 229 -11.85 9.13 29.84
N GLY A 230 -12.96 8.37 29.71
CA GLY A 230 -14.29 8.87 29.40
C GLY A 230 -15.36 8.76 30.48
N ASP A 231 -15.03 8.12 31.60
CA ASP A 231 -15.81 8.12 32.86
C ASP A 231 -15.27 9.18 33.83
#